data_AF-S3JN02-F1
#
_entry.id   AF-S3JN02-F1
#
_cell.length_a   1.000
_cell.length_b   1.000
_cell.length_c   1.000
_cell.angle_alpha   90.00
_cell.angle_beta   90.00
_cell.angle_gamma   90.00
#
_symmetry.space_group_name_H-M   'P 1'
#
loop_
_entity.id
_entity.type
_entity.pdbx_description
1 polymer ?
#
loop_
_entity_poly.entity_id
_entity_poly.type
_entity_poly.pdbx_seq_one_letter_code
_entity_poly.pdbx_strand_id
1 'polypeptide(L)'
;MLGSFIITQNGANMQGTFITPVTLRVEKTNTGERILATGSEEFFLLMTVQKSRPPAVKIIGKGLDAIMQIGSQEISIIDGAVRLKEIK
;
A
#
# COMPACT_ATOMS: atom_id res chain seq x y z
N MET A 1 11.82 -6.51 4.83
CA MET A 1 11.34 -6.01 3.52
C MET A 1 9.91 -5.55 3.73
N LEU A 2 9.51 -4.38 3.20
CA LEU A 2 8.09 -4.01 3.20
C LEU A 2 7.34 -4.96 2.26
N GLY A 3 6.18 -5.45 2.68
CA GLY A 3 5.37 -6.34 1.85
C GLY A 3 4.63 -5.54 0.78
N SER A 4 4.63 -6.01 -0.47
CA SER A 4 3.78 -5.47 -1.53
C SER A 4 3.21 -6.59 -2.39
N PHE A 5 2.04 -6.37 -2.97
CA PHE A 5 1.42 -7.26 -3.94
C PHE A 5 0.82 -6.47 -5.11
N ILE A 6 0.66 -7.14 -6.25
CA ILE A 6 0.00 -6.59 -7.44
C ILE A 6 -1.13 -7.53 -7.86
N ILE A 7 -2.32 -6.98 -8.10
CA ILE A 7 -3.47 -7.67 -8.69
C ILE A 7 -3.72 -7.04 -10.05
N THR A 8 -3.83 -7.86 -11.10
CA THR A 8 -4.15 -7.42 -12.45
C THR A 8 -5.51 -7.98 -12.87
N GLN A 9 -6.48 -7.10 -13.15
CA GLN A 9 -7.82 -7.51 -13.58
C GLN A 9 -8.40 -6.51 -14.58
N ASN A 10 -8.99 -7.00 -15.67
CA ASN A 10 -9.64 -6.18 -16.71
C ASN A 10 -8.78 -5.02 -17.24
N GLY A 11 -7.46 -5.24 -17.35
CA GLY A 11 -6.53 -4.20 -17.80
C GLY A 11 -6.32 -3.06 -16.80
N ALA A 12 -6.65 -3.27 -15.53
CA ALA A 12 -6.24 -2.41 -14.42
C ALA A 12 -5.27 -3.17 -13.52
N ASN A 13 -4.27 -2.45 -13.01
CA ASN A 13 -3.31 -2.94 -12.03
C ASN A 13 -3.56 -2.24 -10.69
N MET A 14 -3.79 -3.05 -9.67
CA MET A 14 -3.87 -2.61 -8.28
C MET A 14 -2.59 -3.02 -7.57
N GLN A 15 -1.92 -2.09 -6.91
CA GLN A 15 -0.80 -2.38 -6.03
C GLN A 15 -1.16 -2.04 -4.59
N GLY A 16 -1.08 -3.05 -3.72
CA GLY A 16 -1.12 -2.88 -2.28
C GLY A 16 0.29 -2.83 -1.70
N THR A 17 0.59 -1.81 -0.91
CA THR A 17 1.90 -1.64 -0.24
C THR A 17 1.68 -1.46 1.26
N PHE A 18 2.27 -2.35 2.05
CA PHE A 18 2.23 -2.25 3.52
C PHE A 18 3.30 -1.29 4.01
N ILE A 19 2.91 -0.38 4.91
CA ILE A 19 3.78 0.68 5.44
C ILE A 19 4.64 0.19 6.62
N THR A 20 4.39 -1.04 7.08
CA THR A 20 5.20 -1.76 8.07
C THR A 20 5.67 -3.11 7.52
N PRO A 21 6.72 -3.71 8.08
CA PRO A 21 7.16 -5.05 7.69
C PRO A 21 6.07 -6.08 7.97
N VAL A 22 5.67 -6.81 6.94
CA VAL A 22 4.73 -7.93 7.04
C VAL A 22 5.23 -9.12 6.24
N THR A 23 4.82 -10.31 6.64
CA THR A 23 4.96 -11.52 5.82
C THR A 23 3.67 -11.69 5.02
N LEU A 24 3.81 -11.85 3.71
CA LEU A 24 2.68 -12.05 2.80
C LEU A 24 2.55 -13.51 2.40
N ARG A 25 1.32 -14.01 2.37
CA ARG A 25 0.92 -15.28 1.76
C ARG A 25 -0.31 -15.08 0.91
N VAL A 26 -0.38 -15.79 -0.21
CA VAL A 26 -1.56 -15.84 -1.07
C VAL A 26 -2.18 -17.22 -0.94
N GLU A 27 -3.47 -17.27 -0.63
CA GLU A 27 -4.24 -18.49 -0.53
C GLU A 27 -5.34 -18.52 -1.58
N LYS A 28 -5.53 -19.66 -2.23
CA LYS A 28 -6.70 -19.87 -3.09
C LYS A 28 -7.92 -20.16 -2.23
N THR A 29 -9.04 -19.56 -2.59
CA THR A 29 -10.34 -19.78 -1.95
C THR A 29 -11.38 -20.17 -2.99
N ASN A 30 -12.57 -20.56 -2.55
CA ASN A 30 -13.68 -20.92 -3.45
C ASN A 30 -14.18 -19.72 -4.27
N THR A 31 -13.85 -18.48 -3.88
CA THR A 31 -14.32 -17.24 -4.51
C THR A 31 -13.21 -16.40 -5.11
N GLY A 32 -11.95 -16.88 -5.10
CA GLY A 32 -10.82 -16.17 -5.67
C GLY A 32 -9.52 -16.39 -4.89
N GLU A 33 -8.75 -15.33 -4.72
CA GLU A 33 -7.49 -15.34 -3.98
C GLU A 33 -7.62 -14.46 -2.73
N ARG A 34 -7.01 -14.91 -1.63
CA ARG A 34 -6.92 -14.18 -0.38
C ARG A 34 -5.46 -13.83 -0.12
N ILE A 35 -5.20 -12.56 0.15
CA ILE A 35 -3.89 -12.08 0.59
C ILE A 35 -3.90 -12.02 2.12
N LEU A 36 -3.07 -12.84 2.75
CA LEU A 36 -2.82 -12.83 4.18
C LEU A 36 -1.54 -12.07 4.47
N ALA A 37 -1.67 -11.03 5.28
CA ALA A 37 -0.55 -10.28 5.83
C ALA A 37 -0.45 -10.55 7.32
N THR A 38 0.73 -10.97 7.78
CA THR A 38 1.03 -11.18 9.20
C THR A 38 2.18 -10.27 9.61
N GLY A 39 1.96 -9.48 10.65
CA GLY A 39 2.94 -8.58 11.25
C GLY A 39 2.75 -8.50 12.76
N SER A 40 3.71 -7.91 13.47
CA SER A 40 3.71 -7.77 14.93
C SER A 40 3.14 -6.43 15.43
N GLU A 41 2.81 -5.52 14.52
CA GLU A 41 2.44 -4.14 14.81
C GLU A 41 1.16 -3.75 14.07
N GLU A 42 0.53 -2.66 14.51
CA GLU A 42 -0.49 -1.96 13.73
C GLU A 42 0.09 -1.57 12.36
N PHE A 43 -0.69 -1.76 11.32
CA PHE A 43 -0.24 -1.51 9.96
C PHE A 43 -1.30 -0.81 9.14
N PHE A 44 -0.83 -0.02 8.18
CA PHE A 44 -1.66 0.59 7.16
C PHE A 44 -1.28 0.02 5.80
N LEU A 45 -2.30 -0.14 4.96
CA LEU A 45 -2.17 -0.57 3.57
C LEU A 45 -2.47 0.62 2.67
N LEU A 46 -1.52 0.99 1.82
CA LEU A 46 -1.75 1.91 0.73
C LEU A 46 -2.08 1.12 -0.54
N MET A 47 -3.28 1.32 -1.08
CA MET A 47 -3.68 0.75 -2.37
C MET A 47 -3.69 1.82 -3.46
N THR A 48 -3.08 1.51 -4.59
CA THR A 48 -3.13 2.35 -5.80
C THR A 48 -3.69 1.53 -6.95
N VAL A 49 -4.54 2.13 -7.77
CA VAL A 49 -5.16 1.48 -8.94
C VAL A 49 -4.93 2.34 -10.17
N GLN A 50 -4.32 1.78 -11.21
CA GLN A 50 -4.16 2.44 -12.51
C GLN A 50 -4.31 1.44 -13.66
N LYS A 51 -4.82 1.92 -14.80
CA LYS A 51 -4.99 1.11 -16.02
C LYS A 51 -3.64 0.59 -16.56
N SER A 52 -2.60 1.39 -16.44
CA SER A 52 -1.24 1.04 -16.85
C SER A 52 -0.45 0.48 -15.67
N ARG A 53 0.80 0.88 -15.51
CA ARG A 53 1.63 0.52 -14.36
C ARG A 53 1.12 1.23 -13.09
N PRO A 54 1.06 0.55 -11.93
CA PRO A 54 0.84 1.23 -10.65
C PRO A 54 1.90 2.31 -10.42
N PRO A 55 1.54 3.46 -9.81
CA PRO A 55 2.51 4.50 -9.51
C PRO A 55 3.54 4.00 -8.51
N ALA A 56 4.79 4.47 -8.65
CA ALA A 56 5.80 4.18 -7.65
C ALA A 56 5.42 4.81 -6.32
N VAL A 57 5.45 4.00 -5.25
CA VAL A 57 5.23 4.45 -3.87
C VAL A 57 6.58 4.51 -3.18
N LYS A 58 6.93 5.67 -2.64
CA LYS A 58 8.08 5.83 -1.75
C LYS A 58 7.59 6.05 -0.33
N ILE A 59 8.15 5.31 0.62
CA ILE A 59 7.78 5.37 2.03
C ILE A 59 8.97 5.93 2.80
N ILE A 60 8.73 6.97 3.59
CA ILE A 60 9.72 7.63 4.44
C ILE A 60 9.23 7.52 5.88
N GLY A 61 10.05 6.95 6.75
CA GLY A 61 9.64 6.64 8.14
C GLY A 61 9.09 5.22 8.30
N LYS A 62 8.39 4.98 9.41
CA LYS A 62 7.82 3.68 9.80
C LYS A 62 6.54 3.89 10.59
N GLY A 63 5.68 2.87 10.63
CA GLY A 63 4.47 2.90 11.45
C GLY A 63 3.47 3.95 10.97
N LEU A 64 2.77 4.58 11.91
CA LEU A 64 1.72 5.56 11.62
C LEU A 64 2.27 6.94 11.24
N ASP A 65 3.50 7.21 11.63
CA ASP A 65 4.19 8.48 11.35
C ASP A 65 4.86 8.49 9.96
N ALA A 66 4.67 7.42 9.17
CA ALA A 66 5.24 7.31 7.86
C ALA A 66 4.59 8.29 6.86
N ILE A 67 5.43 8.83 5.98
CA ILE A 67 5.03 9.66 4.85
C ILE A 67 5.11 8.80 3.58
N MET A 68 4.02 8.75 2.82
CA MET A 68 3.97 8.10 1.52
C MET A 68 4.00 9.13 0.40
N GLN A 69 4.90 8.96 -0.56
CA GLN A 69 4.96 9.77 -1.78
C GLN A 69 4.49 8.94 -2.97
N ILE A 70 3.51 9.46 -3.72
CA ILE A 70 2.94 8.86 -4.92
C ILE A 70 2.86 9.94 -6.01
N GLY A 71 3.72 9.85 -7.02
CA GLY A 71 3.82 10.92 -8.03
C GLY A 71 4.14 12.28 -7.37
N SER A 72 3.34 13.30 -7.64
CA SER A 72 3.44 14.64 -7.02
C SER A 72 2.66 14.76 -5.70
N GLN A 73 2.15 13.67 -5.14
CA GLN A 73 1.35 13.68 -3.93
C GLN A 73 2.14 13.13 -2.75
N GLU A 74 2.02 13.81 -1.62
CA GLU A 74 2.44 13.37 -0.31
C GLU A 74 1.19 13.02 0.51
N ILE A 75 1.20 11.84 1.13
CA ILE A 75 0.16 11.38 2.03
C ILE A 75 0.82 11.12 3.39
N SER A 76 0.21 11.64 4.45
CA SER A 76 0.67 11.44 5.82
C SER A 76 -0.51 11.20 6.75
N ILE A 77 -0.28 10.55 7.89
CA ILE A 77 -1.27 10.46 8.97
C ILE A 77 -0.81 11.40 10.08
N ILE A 78 -1.62 12.39 10.41
CA ILE A 78 -1.33 13.39 11.45
C ILE A 78 -2.55 13.47 12.35
N ASP A 79 -2.36 13.24 13.65
CA ASP A 79 -3.43 13.22 14.66
C ASP A 79 -4.59 12.27 14.30
N GLY A 80 -4.25 11.10 13.74
CA GLY A 80 -5.23 10.10 13.31
C GLY A 80 -5.98 10.44 12.02
N ALA A 81 -5.69 11.59 11.39
CA ALA A 81 -6.29 12.00 10.13
C ALA A 81 -5.34 11.79 8.95
N VAL A 82 -5.86 11.26 7.84
CA VAL A 82 -5.13 11.21 6.56
C VAL A 82 -5.08 12.62 5.98
N ARG A 83 -3.87 13.10 5.66
CA ARG A 83 -3.62 14.38 5.02
C ARG A 83 -3.00 14.15 3.65
N LEU A 84 -3.45 14.92 2.67
CA LEU A 84 -2.89 14.94 1.32
C LEU A 84 -2.29 16.31 1.05
N LYS A 85 -1.11 16.33 0.46
CA LYS A 85 -0.38 17.54 0.09
C LYS A 85 0.26 17.35 -1.27
N GLU A 86 0.16 18.37 -2.12
CA GLU A 86 0.89 18.40 -3.38
C GLU A 86 2.35 18.85 -3.15
N ILE A 87 3.28 18.12 -3.74
CA ILE A 87 4.71 18.43 -3.73
C ILE A 87 4.95 19.36 -4.93
N LYS A 88 5.35 20.61 -4.63
CA LYS A 88 5.77 21.59 -5.64
C LYS A 88 7.14 21.26 -6.21
#